data_AF-A0A0N8SUN9-F1
#
_entry.id   AF-A0A0N8SUN9-F1
#
_cell.length_a   1.000
_cell.length_b   1.000
_cell.length_c   1.000
_cell.angle_alpha   90.00
_cell.angle_beta   90.00
_cell.angle_gamma   90.00
#
_symmetry.space_group_name_H-M   'P 1'
#
loop_
_entity.id
_entity.type
_entity.pdbx_description
1 polymer ?
#
loop_
_entity_poly.entity_id
_entity_poly.type
_entity_poly.pdbx_seq_one_letter_code
_entity_poly.pdbx_strand_id
1 'polypeptide(L)' 'HWRNARTHTLHDPARWKYHLIGNQLLNGIAPPRHAWN' A
#
# COMPACT_ATOMS: atom_id res chain seq x y z
N HIS A 1 19.21 -13.98 3.51
CA HIS A 1 18.53 -12.79 2.95
C HIS A 1 17.03 -12.68 3.30
N TRP A 2 16.29 -13.77 3.51
CA TRP A 2 14.83 -13.75 3.79
C TRP A 2 14.38 -12.95 5.04
N ARG A 3 15.12 -13.07 6.16
CA ARG A 3 14.77 -12.39 7.42
C ARG A 3 14.67 -10.87 7.25
N ASN A 4 15.63 -10.30 6.53
CA ASN A 4 15.69 -8.85 6.30
C ASN A 4 14.52 -8.37 5.43
N ALA A 5 14.14 -9.13 4.40
CA ALA A 5 13.01 -8.79 3.55
C ALA A 5 11.69 -8.79 4.34
N ARG A 6 11.48 -9.80 5.19
CA ARG A 6 10.26 -9.91 6.01
C ARG A 6 10.15 -8.78 7.05
N THR A 7 11.25 -8.40 7.68
CA THR A 7 11.29 -7.24 8.60
C THR A 7 10.99 -5.93 7.86
N HIS A 8 11.60 -5.71 6.69
CA HIS A 8 11.43 -4.48 5.93
C HIS A 8 10.00 -4.29 5.40
N THR A 9 9.31 -5.37 5.02
CA THR A 9 7.91 -5.27 4.54
C THR A 9 6.86 -5.01 5.62
N LEU A 10 7.24 -5.07 6.91
CA LEU A 10 6.31 -4.87 8.01
C LEU A 10 5.93 -3.39 8.21
N HIS A 11 6.79 -2.46 7.80
CA HIS A 11 6.58 -1.02 7.94
C HIS A 11 5.32 -0.54 7.17
N ASP A 12 5.10 -1.06 5.96
CA ASP A 12 4.00 -0.67 5.10
C ASP A 12 3.09 -1.86 4.80
N PRO A 13 1.84 -1.89 5.29
CA PRO A 13 0.98 -3.05 5.10
C PRO A 13 0.58 -3.23 3.62
N ALA A 14 1.24 -4.10 2.86
CA ALA A 14 1.03 -4.25 1.41
C ALA A 14 -0.45 -4.28 0.93
N ARG A 15 -1.37 -4.77 1.78
CA ARG A 15 -2.83 -4.72 1.57
C ARG A 15 -3.35 -3.32 1.22
N TRP A 16 -2.85 -2.25 1.84
CA TRP A 16 -3.33 -0.88 1.62
C TRP A 16 -3.05 -0.41 0.18
N LYS A 17 -1.93 -0.86 -0.41
CA LYS A 17 -1.55 -0.54 -1.80
C LYS A 17 -2.54 -1.12 -2.80
N TYR A 18 -2.93 -2.39 -2.62
CA TYR A 18 -3.90 -3.04 -3.50
C TYR A 18 -5.29 -2.42 -3.39
N HIS A 19 -5.71 -2.03 -2.18
CA HIS A 19 -6.98 -1.36 -1.98
C HIS A 19 -7.05 -0.02 -2.73
N LEU A 20 -5.99 0.78 -2.67
CA LEU A 20 -5.92 2.06 -3.37
C LEU A 20 -5.92 1.92 -4.89
N ILE A 21 -5.13 0.98 -5.42
CA ILE A 21 -5.11 0.69 -6.86
C ILE A 21 -6.50 0.21 -7.30
N GLY A 22 -7.12 -0.69 -6.54
CA GLY A 22 -8.48 -1.16 -6.83
C GLY A 22 -9.51 -0.02 -6.81
N ASN A 23 -9.41 0.89 -5.85
CA ASN A 23 -10.30 2.04 -5.76
C ASN A 23 -10.14 3.02 -6.94
N GLN A 24 -8.90 3.21 -7.41
CA GLN A 24 -8.65 4.01 -8.61
C GLN A 24 -9.21 3.35 -9.87
N LEU A 25 -9.00 2.04 -10.04
CA LEU A 25 -9.45 1.30 -11.22
C LEU A 25 -10.96 1.13 -11.28
N LEU A 26 -11.62 0.91 -10.14
CA LEU A 26 -13.06 0.64 -10.08
C LEU A 26 -13.90 1.91 -9.92
N ASN A 27 -13.43 2.89 -9.15
CA ASN A 27 -14.22 4.07 -8.77
C ASN A 27 -13.63 5.40 -9.29
N GLY A 28 -12.47 5.38 -9.97
CA GLY A 28 -11.82 6.59 -10.48
C GLY A 28 -11.24 7.50 -9.39
N ILE A 29 -11.20 7.04 -8.13
CA ILE A 29 -10.73 7.83 -6.99
C ILE A 29 -9.21 7.67 -6.89
N ALA A 30 -8.47 8.74 -7.19
CA ALA A 30 -7.02 8.74 -7.10
C ALA A 30 -6.55 8.58 -5.64
N PRO A 31 -5.46 7.83 -5.38
CA PRO A 31 -4.92 7.67 -4.05
C PRO A 31 -4.47 9.03 -3.46
N PRO A 32 -4.72 9.29 -2.16
CA PRO A 32 -4.24 10.51 -1.52
C PRO A 32 -2.70 10.54 -1.53
N ARG A 33 -2.13 11.72 -1.82
CA ARG A 33 -0.67 11.93 -1.92
C ARG A 33 0.08 11.63 -0.61
N HIS A 34 -0.60 11.73 0.52
CA HIS A 34 -0.10 11.37 1.85
C HIS A 34 -1.13 10.49 2.54
N ALA A 35 -0.83 9.19 2.68
CA ALA A 35 -1.69 8.23 3.39
C ALA A 35 -1.43 8.19 4.91
N TRP A 36 -0.65 9.14 5.43
CA TRP A 36 -0.23 9.22 6.84
C TRP A 36 -0.22 10.69 7.28
N ASN A 37 -1.35 11.16 7.81
CA ASN A 37 -1.41 12.09 8.93
C ASN A 37 -2.33 11.46 9.97
#